data_AF-A0AAV9I9N7-F1
#
_entry.id   AF-A0AAV9I9N7-F1
#
_cell.length_a   1.000
_cell.length_b   1.000
_cell.length_c   1.000
_cell.angle_alpha   90.00
_cell.angle_beta   90.00
_cell.angle_gamma   90.00
#
_symmetry.space_group_name_H-M   'P 1'
#
loop_
_entity.id
_entity.type
_entity.pdbx_description
1 polymer ?
#
loop_
_entity_poly.entity_id
_entity_poly.type
_entity_poly.pdbx_seq_one_letter_code
_entity_poly.pdbx_strand_id
1 'polypeptide(L)'
;MSISMKHSCSSPFISEHCVVCMDLAAEVELRPCTHAVICRKCISLLEDEKCPICRSKVDEIRIRGFSDVYSLQGVKSQPGNPEKVVEEQSDSSQECLKASCEPSFPKEKDSVRSDEIYTFSLEDVLERRRFHEEFIRKHAYQVVITGSKDVQFHSFAASLRELFPVKHESSVLNDSIEWVQLSLDYCLRKEVDNTKKEANLSRINTLEMLIDTYSSAEAFLPNVEIGGFPAHLEDLSIWELLYNLRRQTSSRFDVVVLCCDALSKRSFEELVSLDELLRNRYAPNVTRVWAVLNYDEVQVTHSSDGVPRDIIESEIVRIPAAQRPADLFFLRENSLFKFWHRELMSQVIHYAQKRRHLIMAEHTKDTAKQPFCSCM
;
A
#
# COMPACT_ATOMS: atom_id res chain seq x y z
N MET A 1 40.95 18.07 -18.18
CA MET A 1 40.90 19.03 -17.04
C MET A 1 39.43 19.34 -16.79
N SER A 2 38.81 18.64 -15.84
CA SER A 2 37.40 18.86 -15.49
C SER A 2 37.32 20.08 -14.58
N ILE A 3 36.70 21.16 -15.07
CA ILE A 3 36.47 22.37 -14.28
C ILE A 3 35.41 22.02 -13.24
N SER A 4 35.85 21.70 -12.02
CA SER A 4 34.98 21.52 -10.86
C SER A 4 34.36 22.88 -10.49
N MET A 5 33.19 23.17 -11.04
CA MET A 5 32.39 24.32 -10.61
C MET A 5 32.01 24.12 -9.15
N LYS A 6 32.65 24.90 -8.26
CA LYS A 6 32.27 24.98 -6.85
C LYS A 6 30.91 25.65 -6.77
N HIS A 7 29.85 24.86 -6.66
CA HIS A 7 28.53 25.38 -6.32
C HIS A 7 28.64 26.10 -4.98
N SER A 8 28.50 27.43 -4.99
CA SER A 8 28.33 28.23 -3.79
C SER A 8 27.05 27.76 -3.10
N CYS A 9 27.19 26.94 -2.06
CA CYS A 9 26.05 26.46 -1.27
C CYS A 9 25.21 27.67 -0.84
N SER A 10 23.98 27.73 -1.34
CA SER A 10 22.93 28.55 -0.76
C SER A 10 22.86 28.23 0.74
N SER A 11 22.62 29.25 1.57
CA SER A 11 22.46 29.10 3.01
C SER A 11 21.53 27.92 3.35
N PRO A 12 21.81 27.13 4.40
CA PRO A 12 20.97 26.01 4.79
C PRO A 12 19.55 26.49 5.06
N PHE A 13 18.62 26.09 4.19
CA PHE A 13 17.20 26.28 4.43
C PHE A 13 16.71 25.22 5.42
N ILE A 14 16.18 25.68 6.55
CA ILE A 14 15.62 24.87 7.62
C ILE A 14 14.14 25.21 7.70
N SER A 15 13.29 24.19 7.57
CA SER A 15 11.85 24.33 7.77
C SER A 15 11.48 23.73 9.12
N GLU A 16 10.45 24.26 9.78
CA GLU A 16 9.88 23.61 10.98
C GLU A 16 9.03 22.40 10.60
N HIS A 17 8.37 22.48 9.44
CA HIS A 17 7.45 21.46 8.95
C HIS A 17 8.00 20.79 7.69
N CYS A 18 7.65 19.52 7.50
CA CYS A 18 8.02 18.74 6.33
C CYS A 18 7.40 19.33 5.07
N VAL A 19 8.22 19.64 4.07
CA VAL A 19 7.75 20.22 2.81
C VAL A 19 6.99 19.25 1.91
N VAL A 20 6.93 17.96 2.28
CA VAL A 20 6.24 16.90 1.53
C VAL A 20 4.82 16.72 2.05
N CYS A 21 4.65 16.42 3.34
CA CYS A 21 3.31 16.25 3.92
C CYS A 21 2.72 17.54 4.52
N MET A 22 3.55 18.54 4.83
CA MET A 22 3.17 19.76 5.57
C MET A 22 2.61 19.52 6.99
N ASP A 23 2.53 18.27 7.44
CA ASP A 23 1.92 17.90 8.73
C ASP A 23 2.95 17.64 9.85
N LEU A 24 4.04 16.96 9.52
CA LEU A 24 5.03 16.47 10.49
C LEU A 24 6.26 17.38 10.53
N ALA A 25 7.00 17.38 11.65
CA ALA A 25 8.22 18.18 11.75
C ALA A 25 9.33 17.72 10.79
N ALA A 26 10.10 18.66 10.29
CA ALA A 26 11.23 18.41 9.40
C ALA A 26 12.50 18.03 10.20
N GLU A 27 12.58 16.77 10.62
CA GLU A 27 13.63 16.27 11.51
C GLU A 27 14.86 15.71 10.79
N VAL A 28 14.81 15.59 9.46
CA VAL A 28 15.86 14.97 8.66
C VAL A 28 16.67 16.03 7.90
N GLU A 29 17.95 16.10 8.20
CA GLU A 29 18.92 16.96 7.51
C GLU A 29 19.59 16.19 6.36
N LEU A 30 19.55 16.75 5.15
CA LEU A 30 20.03 16.13 3.92
C LEU A 30 21.44 16.62 3.57
N ARG A 31 22.42 15.72 3.45
CA ARG A 31 23.82 16.04 3.09
C ARG A 31 24.10 15.72 1.62
N PRO A 32 24.86 16.58 0.90
CA PRO A 32 25.72 17.65 1.42
C PRO A 32 25.03 19.02 1.52
N CYS A 33 23.81 19.19 1.02
CA CYS A 33 23.16 20.50 0.94
C CYS A 33 22.69 21.11 2.27
N THR A 34 22.70 20.33 3.36
CA THR A 34 22.31 20.71 4.73
C THR A 34 20.87 21.21 4.90
N HIS A 35 19.99 20.94 3.92
CA HIS A 35 18.57 21.24 4.04
C HIS A 35 17.90 20.31 5.05
N ALA A 36 17.21 20.87 6.05
CA ALA A 36 16.39 20.13 7.01
C ALA A 36 14.92 20.47 6.76
N VAL A 37 14.29 19.68 5.89
CA VAL A 37 12.98 20.01 5.27
C VAL A 37 12.03 18.84 5.18
N ILE A 38 12.43 17.66 5.61
CA ILE A 38 11.63 16.44 5.43
C ILE A 38 11.52 15.69 6.76
N CYS A 39 10.35 15.10 7.02
CA CYS A 39 10.13 14.28 8.20
C CYS A 39 10.65 12.85 7.98
N ARG A 40 10.73 12.10 9.08
CA ARG A 40 11.13 10.68 9.09
C ARG A 40 10.23 9.76 8.29
N LYS A 41 8.94 10.11 8.10
CA LYS A 41 8.01 9.32 7.27
C LYS A 41 8.21 9.59 5.78
N CYS A 42 8.36 10.86 5.39
CA CYS A 42 8.44 11.23 3.98
C CYS A 42 9.81 10.98 3.35
N ILE A 43 10.89 10.84 4.14
CA ILE A 43 12.22 10.56 3.58
C ILE A 43 12.27 9.24 2.83
N SER A 44 11.54 8.22 3.31
CA SER A 44 11.43 6.95 2.59
C SER A 44 10.66 7.12 1.28
N LEU A 45 9.69 8.04 1.20
CA LEU A 45 8.86 8.25 0.00
C LEU A 45 9.60 8.94 -1.17
N LEU A 46 10.84 9.39 -1.00
CA LEU A 46 11.61 9.98 -2.10
C LEU A 46 11.84 8.97 -3.23
N GLU A 47 11.59 9.39 -4.47
CA GLU A 47 11.79 8.54 -5.65
C GLU A 47 13.25 8.51 -6.12
N ASP A 48 14.01 9.58 -5.86
CA ASP A 48 15.41 9.74 -6.22
C ASP A 48 16.25 10.24 -5.04
N GLU A 49 17.57 10.09 -5.16
CA GLU A 49 18.56 10.56 -4.17
C GLU A 49 18.77 12.08 -4.28
N LYS A 50 17.70 12.88 -4.34
CA LYS A 50 17.80 14.34 -4.50
C LYS A 50 17.03 15.10 -3.45
N CYS A 51 17.60 16.23 -3.04
CA CYS A 51 16.94 17.16 -2.13
C CYS A 51 15.69 17.76 -2.81
N PRO A 52 14.51 17.75 -2.16
CA PRO A 52 13.31 18.37 -2.72
C PRO A 52 13.41 19.87 -3.01
N ILE A 53 14.32 20.57 -2.32
CA ILE A 53 14.48 22.03 -2.40
C ILE A 53 15.48 22.42 -3.48
N CYS A 54 16.74 21.98 -3.36
CA CYS A 54 17.80 22.40 -4.27
C CYS A 54 18.14 21.36 -5.34
N ARG A 55 17.48 20.19 -5.33
CA ARG A 55 17.69 19.08 -6.28
C ARG A 55 19.13 18.55 -6.31
N SER A 56 19.97 18.94 -5.35
CA SER A 56 21.32 18.40 -5.17
C SER A 56 21.22 16.93 -4.79
N LYS A 57 22.19 16.12 -5.27
CA LYS A 57 22.29 14.72 -4.87
C LYS A 57 22.45 14.63 -3.34
N VAL A 58 21.73 13.73 -2.70
CA VAL A 58 21.78 13.46 -1.27
C VAL A 58 22.45 12.12 -1.05
N ASP A 59 23.60 12.15 -0.38
CA ASP A 59 24.37 10.92 -0.09
C ASP A 59 24.05 10.40 1.31
N GLU A 60 23.92 11.31 2.28
CA GLU A 60 23.68 10.99 3.69
C GLU A 60 22.51 11.78 4.24
N ILE A 61 21.83 11.18 5.21
CA ILE A 61 20.82 11.84 6.03
C ILE A 61 21.26 11.84 7.50
N ARG A 62 20.94 12.92 8.20
CA ARG A 62 21.15 13.03 9.65
C ARG A 62 19.83 13.22 10.35
N ILE A 63 19.60 12.43 11.38
CA ILE A 63 18.39 12.45 12.20
C ILE A 63 18.81 12.79 13.62
N ARG A 64 18.26 13.88 14.16
CA ARG A 64 18.46 14.21 15.58
C ARG A 64 17.62 13.25 16.41
N GLY A 65 18.23 12.67 17.44
CA GLY A 65 17.62 11.65 18.31
C GLY A 65 16.31 12.09 18.94
N PHE A 66 15.57 11.11 19.49
CA PHE A 66 14.31 11.32 20.19
C PHE A 66 14.51 12.25 21.38
N SER A 67 14.31 13.55 21.18
CA SER A 67 13.86 14.40 22.27
C SER A 67 12.41 13.99 22.51
N ASP A 68 12.03 13.56 23.72
CA ASP A 68 10.67 13.07 24.07
C ASP A 68 9.52 14.10 23.90
N VAL A 69 9.71 15.08 23.03
CA VAL A 69 8.77 16.15 22.69
C VAL A 69 7.55 15.61 21.94
N TYR A 70 7.60 14.37 21.42
CA TYR A 70 6.43 13.62 20.98
C TYR A 70 5.93 12.65 22.06
N SER A 71 5.70 13.14 23.28
CA SER A 71 4.61 12.59 24.07
C SER A 71 3.33 12.82 23.25
N LEU A 72 2.72 11.73 22.77
CA LEU A 72 1.49 11.65 21.95
C LEU A 72 0.23 12.22 22.65
N GLN A 73 0.35 13.30 23.43
CA GLN A 73 -0.75 14.07 24.00
C GLN A 73 -1.04 15.26 23.09
N GLY A 74 -1.75 15.04 21.98
CA GLY A 74 -2.07 16.17 21.11
C GLY A 74 -3.18 15.99 20.08
N VAL A 75 -3.56 14.76 19.71
CA VAL A 75 -4.73 14.53 18.86
C VAL A 75 -5.82 13.83 19.67
N LYS A 76 -6.34 14.53 20.69
CA LYS A 76 -7.74 14.29 21.07
C LYS A 76 -8.58 14.97 19.99
N SER A 77 -8.94 14.23 18.95
CA SER A 77 -10.09 14.57 18.13
C SER A 77 -11.29 14.74 19.06
N GLN A 78 -11.70 15.99 19.32
CA GLN A 78 -12.97 16.23 19.99
C GLN A 78 -14.08 15.61 19.13
N PRO A 79 -14.94 14.73 19.67
CA PRO A 79 -16.16 14.38 18.98
C PRO A 79 -17.02 15.66 18.93
N GLY A 80 -17.36 16.12 17.74
CA GLY A 80 -18.31 17.20 17.56
C GLY A 80 -19.63 16.84 18.24
N ASN A 81 -20.00 17.62 19.25
CA ASN A 81 -21.32 17.58 19.85
C ASN A 81 -22.36 17.98 18.79
N PRO A 82 -23.38 17.17 18.50
CA PRO A 82 -24.57 17.67 17.83
C PRO A 82 -25.38 18.50 18.84
N GLU A 83 -25.72 19.73 18.45
CA GLU A 83 -26.70 20.56 19.15
C GLU A 83 -27.99 19.76 19.37
N LYS A 84 -28.35 19.54 20.64
CA LYS A 84 -29.72 19.22 21.03
C LYS A 84 -30.20 20.21 22.08
N VAL A 85 -31.28 20.85 21.70
CA VAL A 85 -32.16 21.76 22.42
C VAL A 85 -32.82 21.02 23.60
N VAL A 86 -32.70 21.63 24.79
CA VAL A 86 -33.67 21.83 25.90
C VAL A 86 -34.72 20.71 26.16
N GLU A 87 -34.76 20.13 27.37
CA GLU A 87 -35.68 20.53 28.48
C GLU A 87 -35.59 19.60 29.74
N GLU A 88 -35.73 20.24 30.91
CA GLU A 88 -36.26 19.76 32.22
C GLU A 88 -35.54 18.77 33.19
N GLN A 89 -35.04 19.39 34.28
CA GLN A 89 -35.30 19.15 35.71
C GLN A 89 -35.46 17.72 36.28
N SER A 90 -34.63 17.37 37.27
CA SER A 90 -35.07 17.25 38.68
C SER A 90 -33.93 16.87 39.64
N ASP A 91 -34.00 17.47 40.83
CA ASP A 91 -33.14 17.30 42.00
C ASP A 91 -33.04 15.85 42.52
N SER A 92 -31.86 15.47 43.01
CA SER A 92 -31.71 14.96 44.40
C SER A 92 -30.26 14.69 44.78
N SER A 93 -29.86 15.40 45.84
CA SER A 93 -28.86 15.16 46.87
C SER A 93 -28.21 13.77 46.97
N GLN A 94 -26.87 13.70 47.06
CA GLN A 94 -26.23 13.04 48.21
C GLN A 94 -24.74 13.35 48.39
N GLU A 95 -24.37 13.42 49.65
CA GLU A 95 -23.13 13.88 50.25
C GLU A 95 -21.96 12.87 50.20
N CYS A 96 -20.78 13.40 50.54
CA CYS A 96 -19.72 12.74 51.34
C CYS A 96 -18.80 11.72 50.65
N LEU A 97 -17.55 12.13 50.37
CA LEU A 97 -16.40 11.95 51.28
C LEU A 97 -15.11 12.46 50.63
N LYS A 98 -14.49 13.45 51.28
CA LYS A 98 -13.13 13.91 51.00
C LYS A 98 -12.15 12.86 51.51
N ALA A 99 -11.35 12.29 50.61
CA ALA A 99 -10.11 11.58 50.96
C ALA A 99 -9.01 12.07 50.01
N SER A 100 -8.30 13.09 50.46
CA SER A 100 -7.07 13.59 49.86
C SER A 100 -5.95 12.57 50.11
N CYS A 101 -5.64 11.75 49.11
CA CYS A 101 -4.36 11.07 49.02
C CYS A 101 -3.55 11.76 47.92
N GLU A 102 -2.63 12.65 48.31
CA GLU A 102 -1.62 13.18 47.41
C GLU A 102 -0.66 12.03 47.05
N PRO A 103 -0.57 11.60 45.77
CA PRO A 103 0.47 10.69 45.37
C PRO A 103 1.79 11.46 45.32
N SER A 104 2.72 11.10 46.19
CA SER A 104 4.12 11.54 46.12
C SER A 104 4.74 10.97 44.85
N PHE A 105 4.72 11.77 43.77
CA PHE A 105 5.44 11.44 42.54
C PHE A 105 6.94 11.31 42.86
N PRO A 106 7.58 10.18 42.52
CA PRO A 106 9.02 10.05 42.65
C PRO A 106 9.66 11.11 41.76
N LYS A 107 10.54 11.93 42.36
CA LYS A 107 11.33 12.92 41.64
C LYS A 107 12.11 12.20 40.53
N GLU A 108 11.66 12.35 39.29
CA GLU A 108 12.39 11.93 38.10
C GLU A 108 13.78 12.54 38.18
N LYS A 109 14.79 11.68 38.20
CA LYS A 109 16.17 12.11 38.08
C LYS A 109 16.32 12.67 36.67
N ASP A 110 16.68 13.94 36.55
CA ASP A 110 17.08 14.60 35.32
C ASP A 110 18.18 13.79 34.63
N SER A 111 17.77 12.83 33.80
CA SER A 111 18.68 12.10 32.95
C SER A 111 19.13 13.05 31.85
N VAL A 112 20.44 13.30 31.81
CA VAL A 112 21.09 14.11 30.78
C VAL A 112 20.69 13.55 29.42
N ARG A 113 19.80 14.24 28.71
CA ARG A 113 19.39 13.87 27.35
C ARG A 113 20.59 13.98 26.43
N SER A 114 21.09 12.85 25.95
CA SER A 114 22.14 12.84 24.95
C SER A 114 21.55 13.29 23.61
N ASP A 115 22.08 14.39 23.05
CA ASP A 115 21.80 14.85 21.69
C ASP A 115 22.45 13.89 20.67
N GLU A 116 21.99 12.64 20.65
CA GLU A 116 22.50 11.64 19.72
C GLU A 116 22.07 11.99 18.30
N ILE A 117 23.02 12.08 17.39
CA ILE A 117 22.77 12.29 15.96
C ILE A 117 23.04 10.99 15.23
N TYR A 118 22.00 10.43 14.61
CA TYR A 118 22.11 9.24 13.80
C TYR A 118 22.37 9.65 12.35
N THR A 119 23.30 8.95 11.68
CA THR A 119 23.65 9.20 10.28
C THR A 119 23.47 7.94 9.48
N PHE A 120 22.79 8.04 8.35
CA PHE A 120 22.54 6.93 7.43
C PHE A 120 22.80 7.37 5.99
N SER A 121 23.14 6.43 5.11
CA SER A 121 23.10 6.69 3.67
C SER A 121 21.64 6.79 3.23
N LEU A 122 21.31 7.73 2.32
CA LEU A 122 19.98 7.75 1.72
C LEU A 122 19.74 6.50 0.86
N GLU A 123 20.81 5.97 0.24
CA GLU A 123 20.75 4.72 -0.53
C GLU A 123 20.27 3.55 0.35
N ASP A 124 20.80 3.41 1.57
CA ASP A 124 20.38 2.36 2.52
C ASP A 124 18.88 2.47 2.84
N VAL A 125 18.36 3.69 3.01
CA VAL A 125 16.93 3.95 3.28
C VAL A 125 16.08 3.51 2.09
N LEU A 126 16.47 3.91 0.88
CA LEU A 126 15.72 3.62 -0.34
C LEU A 126 15.83 2.13 -0.72
N GLU A 127 16.98 1.50 -0.49
CA GLU A 127 17.15 0.06 -0.65
C GLU A 127 16.26 -0.70 0.33
N ARG A 128 16.22 -0.28 1.61
CA ARG A 128 15.35 -0.89 2.62
C ARG A 128 13.89 -0.74 2.25
N ARG A 129 13.48 0.44 1.80
CA ARG A 129 12.15 0.70 1.27
C ARG A 129 11.77 -0.24 0.12
N ARG A 130 12.62 -0.32 -0.91
CA ARG A 130 12.42 -1.19 -2.08
C ARG A 130 12.34 -2.65 -1.66
N PHE A 131 13.16 -3.06 -0.68
CA PHE A 131 13.08 -4.38 -0.10
C PHE A 131 11.69 -4.66 0.48
N HIS A 132 11.13 -3.76 1.31
CA HIS A 132 9.79 -3.95 1.88
C HIS A 132 8.71 -4.00 0.79
N GLU A 133 8.75 -3.08 -0.18
CA GLU A 133 7.83 -3.10 -1.32
C GLU A 133 7.90 -4.43 -2.09
N GLU A 134 9.10 -4.89 -2.44
CA GLU A 134 9.29 -6.16 -3.14
C GLU A 134 8.84 -7.35 -2.31
N PHE A 135 9.12 -7.33 -1.02
CA PHE A 135 8.75 -8.38 -0.10
C PHE A 135 7.22 -8.51 -0.02
N ILE A 136 6.50 -7.42 0.19
CA ILE A 136 5.03 -7.44 0.23
C ILE A 136 4.48 -7.87 -1.13
N ARG A 137 5.00 -7.29 -2.22
CA ARG A 137 4.60 -7.70 -3.58
C ARG A 137 4.84 -9.18 -3.81
N LYS A 138 5.91 -9.79 -3.27
CA LYS A 138 6.20 -11.23 -3.36
C LYS A 138 5.17 -12.10 -2.63
N HIS A 139 4.45 -11.57 -1.65
CA HIS A 139 3.55 -12.35 -0.79
C HIS A 139 2.07 -11.97 -0.90
N ALA A 140 1.73 -10.89 -1.58
CA ALA A 140 0.36 -10.50 -1.89
C ALA A 140 0.15 -10.40 -3.41
N TYR A 141 -0.96 -10.96 -3.90
CA TYR A 141 -1.33 -10.78 -5.30
C TYR A 141 -1.73 -9.33 -5.57
N GLN A 142 -1.25 -8.77 -6.69
CA GLN A 142 -1.52 -7.38 -7.07
C GLN A 142 -2.59 -7.34 -8.15
N VAL A 143 -3.79 -6.91 -7.79
CA VAL A 143 -4.96 -6.86 -8.69
C VAL A 143 -5.33 -5.41 -8.95
N VAL A 144 -5.39 -5.02 -10.22
CA VAL A 144 -5.89 -3.69 -10.61
C VAL A 144 -7.29 -3.81 -11.18
N ILE A 145 -8.18 -2.93 -10.74
CA ILE A 145 -9.48 -2.67 -11.37
C ILE A 145 -9.40 -1.32 -12.05
N THR A 146 -9.83 -1.25 -13.31
CA THR A 146 -9.90 0.01 -14.04
C THR A 146 -11.11 0.03 -14.95
N GLY A 147 -11.62 1.22 -15.24
CA GLY A 147 -12.74 1.40 -16.16
C GLY A 147 -12.86 2.83 -16.64
N SER A 148 -13.75 3.02 -17.61
CA SER A 148 -14.12 4.36 -18.09
C SER A 148 -14.71 5.22 -16.96
N LYS A 149 -14.72 6.55 -17.16
CA LYS A 149 -15.38 7.49 -16.24
C LYS A 149 -16.88 7.25 -16.09
N ASP A 150 -17.51 6.64 -17.10
CA ASP A 150 -18.93 6.31 -17.08
C ASP A 150 -19.23 5.08 -16.21
N VAL A 151 -18.19 4.37 -15.76
CA VAL A 151 -18.30 3.16 -14.95
C VAL A 151 -18.08 3.52 -13.49
N GLN A 152 -18.96 3.07 -12.60
CA GLN A 152 -18.78 3.22 -11.15
C GLN A 152 -17.76 2.22 -10.57
N PHE A 153 -16.59 2.08 -11.20
CA PHE A 153 -15.61 1.04 -10.85
C PHE A 153 -15.01 1.24 -9.44
N HIS A 154 -14.95 2.47 -8.92
CA HIS A 154 -14.55 2.74 -7.54
C HIS A 154 -15.55 2.15 -6.52
N SER A 155 -16.85 2.35 -6.75
CA SER A 155 -17.92 1.76 -5.94
C SER A 155 -17.89 0.24 -6.02
N PHE A 156 -17.66 -0.29 -7.22
CA PHE A 156 -17.46 -1.72 -7.45
C PHE A 156 -16.25 -2.28 -6.68
N ALA A 157 -15.09 -1.61 -6.72
CA ALA A 157 -13.90 -2.01 -5.97
C ALA A 157 -14.14 -1.96 -4.45
N ALA A 158 -14.83 -0.93 -3.94
CA ALA A 158 -15.24 -0.86 -2.54
C ALA A 158 -16.14 -2.03 -2.14
N SER A 159 -17.15 -2.35 -2.96
CA SER A 159 -18.04 -3.50 -2.75
C SER A 159 -17.28 -4.84 -2.72
N LEU A 160 -16.22 -4.99 -3.53
CA LEU A 160 -15.33 -6.15 -3.49
C LEU A 160 -14.52 -6.20 -2.20
N ARG A 161 -13.97 -5.06 -1.73
CA ARG A 161 -13.25 -4.99 -0.45
C ARG A 161 -14.14 -5.38 0.73
N GLU A 162 -15.38 -4.92 0.75
CA GLU A 162 -16.37 -5.29 1.77
C GLU A 162 -16.74 -6.76 1.74
N LEU A 163 -16.78 -7.38 0.55
CA LEU A 163 -17.09 -8.80 0.39
C LEU A 163 -15.95 -9.73 0.82
N PHE A 164 -14.72 -9.25 0.71
CA PHE A 164 -13.49 -10.00 0.96
C PHE A 164 -12.63 -9.29 2.00
N PRO A 165 -13.17 -8.98 3.20
CA PRO A 165 -12.37 -8.33 4.22
C PRO A 165 -11.19 -9.24 4.58
N VAL A 166 -10.04 -8.64 4.85
CA VAL A 166 -8.91 -9.35 5.44
C VAL A 166 -9.38 -9.85 6.81
N LYS A 167 -9.54 -11.18 6.97
CA LYS A 167 -10.19 -11.76 8.15
C LYS A 167 -9.30 -11.76 9.38
N HIS A 168 -8.00 -11.73 9.15
CA HIS A 168 -7.04 -11.62 10.22
C HIS A 168 -7.07 -10.19 10.73
N GLU A 169 -7.52 -10.03 11.98
CA GLU A 169 -7.41 -8.79 12.75
C GLU A 169 -6.00 -8.20 12.57
N SER A 170 -5.88 -6.88 12.67
CA SER A 170 -4.65 -6.10 12.53
C SER A 170 -3.44 -6.61 13.34
N SER A 171 -3.63 -7.61 14.20
CA SER A 171 -2.54 -8.45 14.70
C SER A 171 -1.76 -9.09 13.57
N VAL A 172 -2.30 -9.45 12.40
CA VAL A 172 -1.48 -9.88 11.25
C VAL A 172 -0.82 -8.71 10.53
N LEU A 173 -1.20 -7.45 10.74
CA LEU A 173 -0.31 -6.35 10.33
C LEU A 173 0.89 -6.26 11.28
N ASN A 174 0.68 -6.43 12.59
CA ASN A 174 1.77 -6.52 13.56
C ASN A 174 2.58 -7.81 13.45
N ASP A 175 1.95 -8.95 13.15
CA ASP A 175 2.56 -10.25 12.92
C ASP A 175 3.05 -10.33 11.49
N SER A 176 2.58 -9.49 10.55
CA SER A 176 3.21 -9.32 9.23
C SER A 176 4.39 -8.41 9.36
N ILE A 177 4.39 -7.39 10.24
CA ILE A 177 5.60 -6.65 10.59
C ILE A 177 6.56 -7.60 11.29
N GLU A 178 6.10 -8.41 12.24
CA GLU A 178 6.90 -9.43 12.92
C GLU A 178 7.34 -10.52 11.94
N TRP A 179 6.52 -10.92 10.99
CA TRP A 179 6.84 -11.94 9.97
C TRP A 179 7.72 -11.38 8.86
N VAL A 180 7.53 -10.12 8.46
CA VAL A 180 8.41 -9.34 7.59
C VAL A 180 9.75 -9.23 8.29
N GLN A 181 9.79 -8.84 9.57
CA GLN A 181 10.99 -8.79 10.41
C GLN A 181 11.63 -10.16 10.60
N LEU A 182 10.87 -11.23 10.85
CA LEU A 182 11.38 -12.59 11.00
C LEU A 182 11.88 -13.16 9.67
N SER A 183 11.19 -12.88 8.57
CA SER A 183 11.61 -13.27 7.22
C SER A 183 12.80 -12.45 6.76
N LEU A 184 12.90 -11.20 7.20
CA LEU A 184 14.04 -10.33 7.03
C LEU A 184 15.25 -10.83 7.81
N ASP A 185 15.08 -11.07 9.10
CA ASP A 185 16.06 -11.71 9.95
C ASP A 185 16.52 -13.02 9.34
N TYR A 186 15.60 -13.81 8.79
CA TYR A 186 15.94 -15.05 8.10
C TYR A 186 16.76 -14.83 6.82
N CYS A 187 16.35 -13.92 5.93
CA CYS A 187 17.10 -13.57 4.72
C CYS A 187 18.49 -13.00 5.06
N LEU A 188 18.57 -12.08 6.03
CA LEU A 188 19.79 -11.49 6.55
C LEU A 188 20.70 -12.52 7.24
N ARG A 189 20.11 -13.52 7.91
CA ARG A 189 20.87 -14.63 8.51
C ARG A 189 21.43 -15.58 7.45
N LYS A 190 20.68 -15.84 6.37
CA LYS A 190 21.03 -16.81 5.31
C LYS A 190 22.16 -16.34 4.39
N GLU A 191 22.35 -15.03 4.22
CA GLU A 191 23.37 -14.50 3.30
C GLU A 191 24.74 -14.22 3.93
N VAL A 192 24.92 -14.37 5.24
CA VAL A 192 26.08 -13.75 5.90
C VAL A 192 26.76 -14.71 6.89
N ASP A 193 28.02 -15.07 6.66
CA ASP A 193 28.94 -15.67 7.64
C ASP A 193 30.04 -14.64 7.90
N ASN A 194 30.05 -13.96 9.07
CA ASN A 194 31.20 -13.29 9.73
C ASN A 194 30.79 -12.16 10.72
N THR A 195 31.70 -11.84 11.66
CA THR A 195 31.62 -10.84 12.74
C THR A 195 31.27 -9.40 12.33
N LYS A 196 31.32 -9.03 11.04
CA LYS A 196 30.75 -7.75 10.55
C LYS A 196 29.22 -7.68 10.68
N LYS A 197 28.56 -8.79 11.05
CA LYS A 197 27.10 -8.94 11.23
C LYS A 197 26.49 -8.04 12.29
N GLU A 198 27.04 -8.04 13.50
CA GLU A 198 26.35 -7.47 14.66
C GLU A 198 26.22 -5.94 14.55
N ALA A 199 27.28 -5.28 14.07
CA ALA A 199 27.27 -3.84 13.84
C ALA A 199 26.26 -3.44 12.74
N ASN A 200 26.17 -4.22 11.66
CA ASN A 200 25.21 -3.96 10.58
C ASN A 200 23.77 -4.20 11.02
N LEU A 201 23.49 -5.28 11.75
CA LEU A 201 22.15 -5.58 12.24
C LEU A 201 21.67 -4.52 13.23
N SER A 202 22.54 -4.11 14.17
CA SER A 202 22.21 -3.01 15.09
C SER A 202 21.90 -1.73 14.33
N ARG A 203 22.67 -1.39 13.28
CA ARG A 203 22.45 -0.20 12.46
C ARG A 203 21.13 -0.27 11.68
N ILE A 204 20.76 -1.43 11.13
CA ILE A 204 19.47 -1.64 10.44
C ILE A 204 18.31 -1.50 11.42
N ASN A 205 18.40 -2.11 12.61
CA ASN A 205 17.37 -1.99 13.62
C ASN A 205 17.18 -0.53 14.07
N THR A 206 18.28 0.22 14.25
CA THR A 206 18.21 1.66 14.54
C THR A 206 17.58 2.44 13.38
N LEU A 207 17.88 2.08 12.13
CA LEU A 207 17.27 2.70 10.96
C LEU A 207 15.76 2.51 10.95
N GLU A 208 15.28 1.29 11.14
CA GLU A 208 13.84 0.97 11.15
C GLU A 208 13.10 1.62 12.32
N MET A 209 13.75 1.75 13.48
CA MET A 209 13.19 2.50 14.61
C MET A 209 13.05 4.00 14.33
N LEU A 210 13.94 4.56 13.51
CA LEU A 210 13.98 6.00 13.24
C LEU A 210 13.23 6.41 11.98
N ILE A 211 13.16 5.54 10.98
CA ILE A 211 12.59 5.84 9.67
C ILE A 211 11.57 4.78 9.33
N ASP A 212 10.35 5.25 9.09
CA ASP A 212 9.29 4.41 8.60
C ASP A 212 9.50 4.13 7.10
N THR A 213 10.28 3.09 6.83
CA THR A 213 10.49 2.54 5.49
C THR A 213 9.38 1.58 5.06
N TYR A 214 8.44 1.27 5.97
CA TYR A 214 7.31 0.38 5.72
C TYR A 214 6.10 1.13 5.17
N SER A 215 5.87 2.37 5.60
CA SER A 215 4.79 3.26 5.12
C SER A 215 4.72 3.35 3.59
N SER A 216 5.85 3.32 2.89
CA SER A 216 5.87 3.31 1.42
C SER A 216 5.28 2.03 0.82
N ALA A 217 5.38 0.94 1.56
CA ALA A 217 4.93 -0.38 1.17
C ALA A 217 3.45 -0.60 1.50
N GLU A 218 2.81 0.33 2.24
CA GLU A 218 1.37 0.33 2.53
C GLU A 218 0.52 0.27 1.26
N ALA A 219 0.98 0.91 0.19
CA ALA A 219 0.33 0.88 -1.12
C ALA A 219 0.28 -0.52 -1.75
N PHE A 220 1.01 -1.51 -1.22
CA PHE A 220 1.00 -2.89 -1.71
C PHE A 220 0.42 -3.88 -0.70
N LEU A 221 0.03 -3.41 0.49
CA LEU A 221 -0.48 -4.26 1.55
C LEU A 221 -1.78 -4.93 1.14
N PRO A 222 -1.99 -6.20 1.49
CA PRO A 222 -3.25 -6.86 1.19
C PRO A 222 -4.40 -6.10 1.86
N ASN A 223 -5.39 -5.72 1.05
CA ASN A 223 -6.62 -5.09 1.50
C ASN A 223 -7.84 -5.98 1.26
N VAL A 224 -7.64 -7.17 0.65
CA VAL A 224 -8.65 -8.21 0.51
C VAL A 224 -8.04 -9.60 0.73
N GLU A 225 -8.89 -10.54 1.15
CA GLU A 225 -8.52 -11.95 1.30
C GLU A 225 -9.56 -12.86 0.62
N ILE A 226 -9.11 -13.59 -0.40
CA ILE A 226 -10.00 -14.38 -1.27
C ILE A 226 -9.56 -15.83 -1.19
N GLY A 227 -10.38 -16.67 -0.55
CA GLY A 227 -10.07 -18.10 -0.38
C GLY A 227 -8.78 -18.36 0.43
N GLY A 228 -8.44 -17.48 1.38
CA GLY A 228 -7.21 -17.56 2.17
C GLY A 228 -5.99 -16.90 1.50
N PHE A 229 -6.14 -16.39 0.28
CA PHE A 229 -5.04 -15.75 -0.44
C PHE A 229 -5.07 -14.22 -0.23
N PRO A 230 -3.97 -13.62 0.27
CA PRO A 230 -3.85 -12.18 0.41
C PRO A 230 -3.71 -11.52 -0.95
N ALA A 231 -4.53 -10.51 -1.20
CA ALA A 231 -4.43 -9.69 -2.40
C ALA A 231 -4.57 -8.20 -2.07
N HIS A 232 -3.84 -7.39 -2.81
CA HIS A 232 -4.01 -5.95 -2.87
C HIS A 232 -4.86 -5.62 -4.08
N LEU A 233 -6.03 -5.07 -3.83
CA LEU A 233 -6.95 -4.56 -4.83
C LEU A 233 -6.79 -3.05 -4.98
N GLU A 234 -6.22 -2.62 -6.10
CA GLU A 234 -6.02 -1.22 -6.45
C GLU A 234 -7.06 -0.81 -7.51
N ASP A 235 -7.75 0.31 -7.32
CA ASP A 235 -8.68 0.86 -8.30
C ASP A 235 -8.10 2.12 -8.93
N LEU A 236 -7.79 2.05 -10.22
CA LEU A 236 -7.13 3.11 -10.98
C LEU A 236 -8.02 3.57 -12.12
N SER A 237 -8.12 4.88 -12.32
CA SER A 237 -8.63 5.41 -13.59
C SER A 237 -7.72 4.99 -14.75
N ILE A 238 -8.26 4.98 -15.97
CA ILE A 238 -7.48 4.64 -17.18
C ILE A 238 -6.20 5.47 -17.27
N TRP A 239 -6.27 6.76 -16.94
CA TRP A 239 -5.11 7.64 -17.01
C TRP A 239 -4.06 7.30 -15.94
N GLU A 240 -4.46 7.02 -14.71
CA GLU A 240 -3.54 6.62 -13.63
C GLU A 240 -2.86 5.29 -13.96
N LEU A 241 -3.61 4.31 -14.47
CA LEU A 241 -3.04 3.04 -14.93
C LEU A 241 -2.00 3.27 -16.03
N LEU A 242 -2.33 4.04 -17.06
CA LEU A 242 -1.40 4.35 -18.15
C LEU A 242 -0.19 5.16 -17.68
N TYR A 243 -0.37 6.06 -16.71
CA TYR A 243 0.71 6.80 -16.08
C TYR A 243 1.67 5.86 -15.35
N ASN A 244 1.14 4.97 -14.49
CA ASN A 244 1.91 3.97 -13.76
C ASN A 244 2.68 3.05 -14.72
N LEU A 245 2.01 2.54 -15.76
CA LEU A 245 2.65 1.69 -16.79
C LEU A 245 3.74 2.42 -17.58
N ARG A 246 3.59 3.71 -17.87
CA ARG A 246 4.60 4.51 -18.58
C ARG A 246 5.84 4.79 -17.75
N ARG A 247 5.67 4.96 -16.44
CA ARG A 247 6.80 5.25 -15.55
C ARG A 247 7.75 4.06 -15.40
N GLN A 248 7.35 2.87 -15.86
CA GLN A 248 8.11 1.62 -15.67
C GLN A 248 8.54 1.41 -14.22
N THR A 249 7.82 2.02 -13.27
CA THR A 249 7.89 1.58 -11.89
C THR A 249 7.54 0.11 -11.93
N SER A 250 8.26 -0.71 -11.18
CA SER A 250 8.21 -2.17 -11.22
C SER A 250 6.85 -2.77 -10.76
N SER A 251 5.73 -2.05 -10.94
CA SER A 251 4.37 -2.48 -10.68
C SER A 251 4.00 -3.61 -11.65
N ARG A 252 4.42 -4.81 -11.28
CA ARG A 252 3.93 -6.04 -11.89
C ARG A 252 2.56 -6.31 -11.30
N PHE A 253 1.53 -5.81 -11.96
CA PHE A 253 0.17 -6.26 -11.73
C PHE A 253 0.08 -7.73 -12.12
N ASP A 254 -0.57 -8.54 -11.29
CA ASP A 254 -0.76 -9.96 -11.54
C ASP A 254 -1.96 -10.18 -12.47
N VAL A 255 -3.03 -9.44 -12.19
CA VAL A 255 -4.27 -9.42 -12.97
C VAL A 255 -4.77 -8.00 -13.11
N VAL A 256 -5.26 -7.65 -14.30
CA VAL A 256 -5.97 -6.39 -14.57
C VAL A 256 -7.40 -6.71 -14.96
N VAL A 257 -8.35 -6.21 -14.18
CA VAL A 257 -9.79 -6.29 -14.45
C VAL A 257 -10.21 -5.02 -15.18
N LEU A 258 -10.59 -5.16 -16.45
CA LEU A 258 -11.08 -4.09 -17.31
C LEU A 258 -12.60 -4.03 -17.22
N CYS A 259 -13.12 -2.92 -16.72
CA CYS A 259 -14.54 -2.72 -16.50
C CYS A 259 -15.16 -1.79 -17.57
N CYS A 260 -16.32 -2.17 -18.09
CA CYS A 260 -17.20 -1.29 -18.86
C CYS A 260 -18.63 -1.38 -18.31
N ASP A 261 -19.47 -0.40 -18.62
CA ASP A 261 -20.90 -0.42 -18.31
C ASP A 261 -21.66 -0.94 -19.53
N ALA A 262 -22.52 -1.95 -19.34
CA ALA A 262 -23.35 -2.51 -20.40
C ALA A 262 -24.27 -1.47 -21.09
N LEU A 263 -24.61 -0.39 -20.39
CA LEU A 263 -25.49 0.67 -20.86
C LEU A 263 -24.75 1.85 -21.51
N SER A 264 -23.41 1.81 -21.56
CA SER A 264 -22.59 2.85 -22.20
C SER A 264 -21.67 2.27 -23.27
N LYS A 265 -22.06 2.46 -24.53
CA LYS A 265 -21.24 2.15 -25.72
C LYS A 265 -19.87 2.78 -25.66
N ARG A 266 -19.78 4.02 -25.20
CA ARG A 266 -18.50 4.73 -25.01
C ARG A 266 -17.59 3.99 -24.04
N SER A 267 -18.12 3.55 -22.90
CA SER A 267 -17.32 2.83 -21.90
C SER A 267 -16.75 1.52 -22.45
N PHE A 268 -17.50 0.84 -23.32
CA PHE A 268 -17.06 -0.37 -24.01
C PHE A 268 -15.97 -0.09 -25.05
N GLU A 269 -16.12 0.96 -25.86
CA GLU A 269 -15.09 1.38 -26.82
C GLU A 269 -13.78 1.77 -26.12
N GLU A 270 -13.86 2.46 -24.98
CA GLU A 270 -12.71 2.78 -24.14
C GLU A 270 -12.05 1.52 -23.55
N LEU A 271 -12.83 0.52 -23.12
CA LEU A 271 -12.33 -0.78 -22.68
C LEU A 271 -11.58 -1.51 -23.79
N VAL A 272 -12.15 -1.60 -25.00
CA VAL A 272 -11.50 -2.28 -26.15
C VAL A 272 -10.20 -1.59 -26.52
N SER A 273 -10.20 -0.26 -26.54
CA SER A 273 -9.01 0.56 -26.85
C SER A 273 -7.93 0.39 -25.79
N LEU A 274 -8.30 0.37 -24.50
CA LEU A 274 -7.36 0.14 -23.40
C LEU A 274 -6.81 -1.28 -23.45
N ASP A 275 -7.64 -2.29 -23.68
CA ASP A 275 -7.22 -3.67 -23.86
C ASP A 275 -6.15 -3.76 -24.95
N GLU A 276 -6.42 -3.17 -26.13
CA GLU A 276 -5.47 -3.13 -27.24
C GLU A 276 -4.12 -2.51 -26.84
N LEU A 277 -4.11 -1.39 -26.14
CA LEU A 277 -2.90 -0.76 -25.65
C LEU A 277 -2.13 -1.64 -24.65
N LEU A 278 -2.84 -2.34 -23.76
CA LEU A 278 -2.24 -3.24 -22.78
C LEU A 278 -1.57 -4.43 -23.46
N ARG A 279 -2.25 -5.14 -24.38
CA ARG A 279 -1.65 -6.30 -25.09
C ARG A 279 -0.51 -5.92 -26.01
N ASN A 280 -0.59 -4.76 -26.68
CA ASN A 280 0.38 -4.43 -27.72
C ASN A 280 1.60 -3.67 -27.19
N ARG A 281 1.46 -2.92 -26.10
CA ARG A 281 2.49 -1.95 -25.69
C ARG A 281 2.92 -2.05 -24.24
N TYR A 282 1.97 -1.99 -23.30
CA TYR A 282 2.34 -1.72 -21.91
C TYR A 282 2.48 -2.98 -21.05
N ALA A 283 1.66 -4.00 -21.30
CA ALA A 283 1.52 -5.14 -20.42
C ALA A 283 1.17 -6.43 -21.17
N PRO A 284 1.93 -6.83 -22.20
CA PRO A 284 1.60 -7.97 -23.08
C PRO A 284 1.46 -9.30 -22.32
N ASN A 285 2.15 -9.42 -21.18
CA ASN A 285 2.21 -10.65 -20.38
C ASN A 285 1.32 -10.60 -19.12
N VAL A 286 0.51 -9.55 -18.96
CA VAL A 286 -0.39 -9.43 -17.81
C VAL A 286 -1.71 -10.11 -18.11
N THR A 287 -2.21 -10.89 -17.15
CA THR A 287 -3.53 -11.51 -17.29
C THR A 287 -4.60 -10.44 -17.22
N ARG A 288 -5.50 -10.45 -18.20
CA ARG A 288 -6.59 -9.47 -18.31
C ARG A 288 -7.92 -10.19 -18.21
N VAL A 289 -8.85 -9.61 -17.47
CA VAL A 289 -10.22 -10.11 -17.33
C VAL A 289 -11.16 -8.98 -17.70
N TRP A 290 -12.17 -9.25 -18.53
CA TRP A 290 -13.20 -8.26 -18.87
C TRP A 290 -14.40 -8.42 -17.92
N ALA A 291 -14.87 -7.31 -17.36
CA ALA A 291 -16.04 -7.26 -16.49
C ALA A 291 -17.05 -6.23 -17.00
N VAL A 292 -18.18 -6.70 -17.51
CA VAL A 292 -19.28 -5.88 -17.99
C VAL A 292 -20.25 -5.65 -16.82
N LEU A 293 -20.26 -4.43 -16.29
CA LEU A 293 -21.11 -4.03 -15.16
C LEU A 293 -22.53 -3.69 -15.65
N ASN A 294 -23.49 -3.73 -14.72
CA ASN A 294 -24.90 -3.35 -14.95
C ASN A 294 -25.56 -4.10 -16.12
N TYR A 295 -25.15 -5.34 -16.38
CA TYR A 295 -25.65 -6.11 -17.52
C TYR A 295 -27.04 -6.68 -17.25
N ASP A 296 -28.07 -6.00 -17.77
CA ASP A 296 -29.43 -6.51 -17.87
C ASP A 296 -29.84 -6.59 -19.34
N GLU A 297 -30.12 -7.79 -19.84
CA GLU A 297 -30.38 -8.03 -21.27
C GLU A 297 -31.58 -7.21 -21.78
N VAL A 298 -32.63 -7.05 -20.96
CA VAL A 298 -33.80 -6.27 -21.33
C VAL A 298 -33.43 -4.79 -21.40
N GLN A 299 -32.75 -4.26 -20.38
CA GLN A 299 -32.36 -2.84 -20.37
C GLN A 299 -31.38 -2.50 -21.51
N VAL A 300 -30.42 -3.38 -21.77
CA VAL A 300 -29.43 -3.21 -22.84
C VAL A 300 -30.10 -3.14 -24.20
N THR A 301 -31.10 -3.98 -24.48
CA THR A 301 -31.81 -3.96 -25.77
C THR A 301 -32.69 -2.72 -25.97
N HIS A 302 -33.14 -2.09 -24.88
CA HIS A 302 -33.96 -0.87 -24.94
C HIS A 302 -33.15 0.42 -24.88
N SER A 303 -31.89 0.37 -24.44
CA SER A 303 -31.00 1.53 -24.43
C SER A 303 -30.42 1.78 -25.81
N SER A 304 -30.46 3.04 -26.28
CA SER A 304 -29.79 3.44 -27.54
C SER A 304 -28.27 3.31 -27.46
N ASP A 305 -27.72 3.41 -26.25
CA ASP A 305 -26.29 3.33 -25.96
C ASP A 305 -25.90 1.99 -25.34
N GLY A 306 -26.87 1.06 -25.18
CA GLY A 306 -26.60 -0.29 -24.68
C GLY A 306 -25.70 -1.07 -25.63
N VAL A 307 -24.85 -1.92 -25.08
CA VAL A 307 -24.00 -2.83 -25.85
C VAL A 307 -24.49 -4.27 -25.66
N PRO A 308 -25.22 -4.82 -26.66
CA PRO A 308 -25.63 -6.21 -26.67
C PRO A 308 -24.47 -7.20 -26.47
N ARG A 309 -24.76 -8.31 -25.80
CA ARG A 309 -23.77 -9.35 -25.49
C ARG A 309 -23.08 -9.95 -26.71
N ASP A 310 -23.80 -10.14 -27.80
CA ASP A 310 -23.25 -10.66 -29.05
C ASP A 310 -22.19 -9.73 -29.64
N ILE A 311 -22.35 -8.40 -29.50
CA ILE A 311 -21.33 -7.43 -29.89
C ILE A 311 -20.07 -7.62 -29.03
N ILE A 312 -20.22 -7.71 -27.71
CA ILE A 312 -19.10 -7.88 -26.77
C ILE A 312 -18.34 -9.18 -27.04
N GLU A 313 -19.06 -10.30 -27.17
CA GLU A 313 -18.47 -11.61 -27.47
C GLU A 313 -17.80 -11.61 -28.85
N SER A 314 -18.38 -10.93 -29.85
CA SER A 314 -17.77 -10.81 -31.18
C SER A 314 -16.44 -10.06 -31.15
N GLU A 315 -16.31 -9.02 -30.32
CA GLU A 315 -15.05 -8.31 -30.14
C GLU A 315 -13.97 -9.20 -29.52
N ILE A 316 -14.31 -10.03 -28.52
CA ILE A 316 -13.36 -11.00 -27.97
C ILE A 316 -12.90 -12.00 -29.03
N VAL A 317 -13.82 -12.46 -29.89
CA VAL A 317 -13.49 -13.40 -30.96
C VAL A 317 -12.51 -12.79 -31.97
N ARG A 318 -12.63 -11.48 -32.25
CA ARG A 318 -11.70 -10.73 -33.13
C ARG A 318 -10.28 -10.66 -32.58
N ILE A 319 -10.09 -10.74 -31.26
CA ILE A 319 -8.76 -10.76 -30.64
C ILE A 319 -8.09 -12.12 -30.91
N PRO A 320 -6.83 -12.16 -31.35
CA PRO A 320 -6.09 -13.41 -31.53
C PRO A 320 -6.14 -14.29 -30.28
N ALA A 321 -6.36 -15.60 -30.43
CA ALA A 321 -6.60 -16.50 -29.29
C ALA A 321 -5.53 -16.43 -28.20
N ALA A 322 -4.24 -16.28 -28.57
CA ALA A 322 -3.13 -16.15 -27.63
C ALA A 322 -3.10 -14.82 -26.85
N GLN A 323 -3.87 -13.82 -27.31
CA GLN A 323 -3.94 -12.48 -26.74
C GLN A 323 -5.32 -12.17 -26.15
N ARG A 324 -6.27 -13.11 -26.14
CA ARG A 324 -7.60 -12.85 -25.58
C ARG A 324 -7.50 -12.53 -24.08
N PRO A 325 -8.44 -11.73 -23.53
CA PRO A 325 -8.63 -11.72 -22.08
C PRO A 325 -8.85 -13.17 -21.60
N ALA A 326 -8.37 -13.47 -20.41
CA ALA A 326 -8.47 -14.81 -19.84
C ALA A 326 -9.93 -15.19 -19.56
N ASP A 327 -10.79 -14.21 -19.28
CA ASP A 327 -12.20 -14.42 -18.96
C ASP A 327 -13.07 -13.20 -19.25
N LEU A 328 -14.39 -13.41 -19.29
CA LEU A 328 -15.43 -12.40 -19.51
C LEU A 328 -16.60 -12.62 -18.52
N PHE A 329 -16.88 -11.59 -17.73
CA PHE A 329 -17.99 -11.59 -16.76
C PHE A 329 -19.07 -10.58 -17.13
N PHE A 330 -20.33 -11.00 -16.99
CA PHE A 330 -21.50 -10.12 -17.07
C PHE A 330 -22.10 -9.97 -15.67
N LEU A 331 -21.92 -8.81 -15.07
CA LEU A 331 -22.26 -8.53 -13.68
C LEU A 331 -23.58 -7.76 -13.60
N ARG A 332 -24.57 -8.34 -12.92
CA ARG A 332 -25.85 -7.70 -12.59
C ARG A 332 -25.76 -7.00 -11.24
N GLU A 333 -26.12 -5.72 -11.20
CA GLU A 333 -26.14 -4.89 -9.98
C GLU A 333 -27.02 -5.52 -8.88
N ASN A 334 -28.21 -5.98 -9.27
CA ASN A 334 -29.20 -6.58 -8.36
C ASN A 334 -29.09 -8.10 -8.21
N SER A 335 -27.93 -8.70 -8.49
CA SER A 335 -27.76 -10.14 -8.27
C SER A 335 -27.85 -10.45 -6.77
N LEU A 336 -28.89 -11.19 -6.39
CA LEU A 336 -29.03 -11.71 -5.03
C LEU A 336 -27.72 -12.39 -4.62
N PHE A 337 -27.20 -12.01 -3.45
CA PHE A 337 -25.98 -12.55 -2.83
C PHE A 337 -24.64 -12.18 -3.48
N LYS A 338 -24.59 -11.20 -4.40
CA LYS A 338 -23.36 -10.78 -5.08
C LYS A 338 -22.55 -11.98 -5.64
N PHE A 339 -23.24 -13.05 -6.07
CA PHE A 339 -22.63 -14.32 -6.50
C PHE A 339 -21.52 -14.11 -7.54
N TRP A 340 -21.80 -13.30 -8.56
CA TRP A 340 -20.86 -13.04 -9.64
C TRP A 340 -19.63 -12.25 -9.20
N HIS A 341 -19.72 -11.44 -8.14
CA HIS A 341 -18.54 -10.78 -7.57
C HIS A 341 -17.61 -11.84 -6.95
N ARG A 342 -18.18 -12.88 -6.33
CA ARG A 342 -17.42 -13.98 -5.76
C ARG A 342 -16.77 -14.84 -6.83
N GLU A 343 -17.51 -15.16 -7.88
CA GLU A 343 -16.96 -15.90 -9.01
C GLU A 343 -15.83 -15.13 -9.69
N LEU A 344 -16.02 -13.82 -9.96
CA LEU A 344 -14.98 -12.97 -10.51
C LEU A 344 -13.70 -13.02 -9.67
N MET A 345 -13.79 -12.77 -8.36
CA MET A 345 -12.60 -12.73 -7.51
C MET A 345 -11.93 -14.10 -7.35
N SER A 346 -12.73 -15.18 -7.34
CA SER A 346 -12.22 -16.56 -7.37
C SER A 346 -11.37 -16.79 -8.63
N GLN A 347 -11.88 -16.41 -9.80
CA GLN A 347 -11.15 -16.56 -11.07
C GLN A 347 -9.94 -15.62 -11.14
N VAL A 348 -10.04 -14.39 -10.66
CA VAL A 348 -8.90 -13.45 -10.55
C VAL A 348 -7.76 -14.08 -9.76
N ILE A 349 -8.03 -14.67 -8.58
CA ILE A 349 -6.99 -15.35 -7.80
C ILE A 349 -6.48 -16.59 -8.50
N HIS A 350 -7.34 -17.38 -9.13
CA HIS A 350 -6.91 -18.54 -9.92
C HIS A 350 -5.90 -18.13 -11.01
N TYR A 351 -6.18 -17.06 -11.75
CA TYR A 351 -5.26 -16.53 -12.76
C TYR A 351 -3.98 -15.96 -12.15
N ALA A 352 -4.07 -15.28 -11.00
CA ALA A 352 -2.91 -14.75 -10.29
C ALA A 352 -1.98 -15.88 -9.81
N GLN A 353 -2.54 -16.96 -9.24
CA GLN A 353 -1.83 -18.16 -8.81
C GLN A 353 -1.15 -18.90 -9.96
N LYS A 354 -1.86 -19.05 -11.09
CA LYS A 354 -1.31 -19.69 -12.29
C LYS A 354 -0.07 -18.95 -12.80
N ARG A 355 -0.07 -17.62 -12.65
CA ARG A 355 1.05 -16.76 -13.06
C ARG A 355 2.17 -16.72 -12.02
N ARG A 356 1.80 -16.69 -10.74
CA ARG A 356 2.73 -16.59 -9.60
C ARG A 356 2.42 -17.73 -8.65
N HIS A 357 3.28 -18.73 -8.63
CA HIS A 357 3.20 -19.87 -7.72
C HIS A 357 3.53 -19.45 -6.27
N LEU A 358 2.71 -18.56 -5.67
CA LEU A 358 2.90 -18.17 -4.28
C LEU A 358 2.53 -19.35 -3.39
N ILE A 359 3.49 -19.79 -2.59
CA ILE A 359 3.30 -20.88 -1.63
C ILE A 359 2.66 -20.27 -0.38
N MET A 360 1.51 -20.81 0.04
CA MET A 360 0.88 -20.40 1.29
C MET A 360 1.71 -20.89 2.48
N ALA A 361 1.99 -19.99 3.43
CA ALA A 361 2.75 -20.34 4.63
C ALA A 361 2.01 -21.36 5.52
N GLU A 362 0.68 -21.37 5.52
CA GLU A 362 -0.11 -22.21 6.42
C GLU A 362 0.08 -23.72 6.19
N HIS A 363 0.40 -24.15 4.96
CA HIS A 363 0.69 -25.56 4.70
C HIS A 363 2.05 -26.03 5.23
N THR A 364 2.94 -25.12 5.65
CA THR A 364 4.24 -25.52 6.21
C THR A 364 4.16 -25.98 7.67
N LYS A 365 3.15 -25.53 8.44
CA LYS A 365 2.97 -25.92 9.85
C LYS A 365 2.58 -27.40 10.01
N ASP A 366 1.90 -27.99 9.04
CA ASP A 366 1.55 -29.42 9.08
C ASP A 366 2.68 -30.33 8.58
N THR A 367 3.54 -29.85 7.66
CA THR A 367 4.72 -30.61 7.24
C THR A 367 5.85 -30.64 8.27
N ALA A 368 5.94 -29.64 9.14
CA ALA A 368 6.97 -29.60 10.19
C ALA A 368 6.70 -30.56 11.38
N LYS A 369 5.52 -31.19 11.42
CA LYS A 369 5.18 -32.21 12.43
C LYS A 369 5.34 -33.65 11.95
N GLN A 370 5.79 -33.91 10.71
CA GLN A 370 6.27 -35.24 10.38
C GLN A 370 7.68 -35.42 10.96
N PRO A 371 7.88 -36.25 12.00
CA PRO A 371 9.22 -36.62 12.41
C PRO A 371 9.87 -37.28 11.19
N PHE A 372 11.06 -36.79 10.81
CA PHE A 372 11.92 -37.49 9.87
C PHE A 372 12.07 -38.93 10.38
N CYS A 373 11.37 -39.86 9.71
CA CYS A 373 11.46 -41.27 10.01
C CYS A 373 12.87 -41.69 9.61
N SER A 374 13.75 -41.82 10.61
CA SER A 374 15.10 -42.33 10.45
C SER A 374 15.03 -43.84 10.26
N CYS A 375 14.72 -44.27 9.03
CA CYS A 375 15.02 -45.63 8.60
C CYS A 375 16.35 -45.59 7.85
N MET A 376 17.44 -45.78 8.62
CA MET A 376 18.64 -46.47 8.13
C MET A 376 18.43 -47.97 8.27
#